data_AF-A0A6B2DCC1-F1
#
_entry.id   AF-A0A6B2DCC1-F1
#
_cell.length_a   1.000
_cell.length_b   1.000
_cell.length_c   1.000
_cell.angle_alpha   90.00
_cell.angle_beta   90.00
_cell.angle_gamma   90.00
#
_symmetry.space_group_name_H-M   'P 1'
#
loop_
_entity.id
_entity.type
_entity.pdbx_description
1 polymer ?
#
loop_
_entity_poly.entity_id
_entity_poly.type
_entity_poly.pdbx_seq_one_letter_code
_entity_poly.pdbx_strand_id
1 'polypeptide(L)'
;MRRLWTVLLTVLLVSTVAGPATAAEPPRGPAGDAFYTPPSPLPAGADGDVVWWRPLPDQSGARGYLVLYRSRSATDTPIAVSGRVLVPTAPWTGAGPRPIVSVASGTRG
;
A
#
# COMPACT_ATOMS: atom_id res chain seq x y z
N MET A 1 -0.14 -51.23 42.78
CA MET A 1 1.26 -50.73 42.83
C MET A 1 1.49 -49.81 41.64
N ARG A 2 1.83 -48.54 41.91
CA ARG A 2 2.62 -47.58 41.08
C ARG A 2 1.94 -47.07 39.79
N ARG A 3 1.18 -45.97 39.87
CA ARG A 3 1.55 -44.54 39.62
C ARG A 3 1.61 -44.20 38.10
N LEU A 4 0.60 -43.50 37.54
CA LEU A 4 0.48 -42.03 37.43
C LEU A 4 1.57 -41.41 36.54
N TRP A 5 1.18 -40.80 35.41
CA TRP A 5 1.55 -39.42 34.99
C TRP A 5 1.01 -39.06 33.59
N THR A 6 -0.15 -38.40 33.58
CA THR A 6 -0.66 -37.63 32.45
C THR A 6 0.03 -36.26 32.48
N VAL A 7 0.87 -35.92 31.50
CA VAL A 7 1.43 -34.57 31.38
C VAL A 7 0.61 -33.83 30.33
N LEU A 8 -0.34 -33.02 30.80
CA LEU A 8 -1.07 -32.05 29.98
C LEU A 8 -0.22 -30.77 29.94
N LEU A 9 0.39 -30.48 28.80
CA LEU A 9 1.27 -29.34 28.62
C LEU A 9 0.46 -28.21 27.98
N THR A 10 -0.17 -27.37 28.81
CA THR A 10 -0.94 -26.21 28.37
C THR A 10 0.02 -25.08 27.98
N VAL A 11 0.25 -24.89 26.68
CA VAL A 11 1.00 -23.75 26.16
C VAL A 11 0.05 -22.54 26.12
N LEU A 12 0.30 -21.56 26.99
CA LEU A 12 -0.41 -20.28 26.99
C LEU A 12 0.21 -19.38 25.91
N LEU A 13 -0.42 -19.32 24.72
CA LEU A 13 -0.06 -18.37 23.68
C LEU A 13 -0.48 -16.96 24.13
N VAL A 14 0.48 -16.10 24.48
CA VAL A 14 0.25 -14.67 24.65
C VAL A 14 0.32 -14.03 23.27
N SER A 15 -0.85 -13.77 22.68
CA SER A 15 -0.94 -13.04 21.41
C SER A 15 -0.76 -11.54 21.69
N THR A 16 0.41 -10.99 21.41
CA THR A 16 0.61 -9.54 21.35
C THR A 16 -0.16 -8.99 20.15
N VAL A 17 -1.26 -8.28 20.41
CA VAL A 17 -2.01 -7.59 19.35
C VAL A 17 -1.17 -6.39 18.90
N ALA A 18 -0.47 -6.53 17.77
CA ALA A 18 0.21 -5.41 17.15
C ALA A 18 -0.83 -4.38 16.70
N GLY A 19 -0.77 -3.17 17.25
CA GLY A 19 -1.59 -2.04 16.78
C GLY A 19 -1.22 -1.64 15.34
N PRO A 20 -2.06 -0.86 14.66
CA PRO A 20 -1.76 -0.41 13.30
C PRO A 20 -0.45 0.39 13.31
N ALA A 21 0.56 -0.10 12.60
CA ALA A 21 1.78 0.64 12.39
C ALA A 21 1.44 1.86 11.51
N THR A 22 1.70 3.07 12.01
CA THR A 22 1.65 4.26 11.17
C THR A 22 2.82 4.16 10.19
N ALA A 23 2.54 3.90 8.92
CA ALA A 23 3.56 4.00 7.89
C ALA A 23 4.02 5.46 7.80
N ALA A 24 5.32 5.68 7.73
CA ALA A 24 5.87 7.00 7.45
C ALA A 24 5.32 7.50 6.11
N GLU A 25 5.05 8.81 6.02
CA GLU A 25 4.57 9.38 4.76
C GLU A 25 5.63 9.17 3.66
N PRO A 26 5.26 8.62 2.50
CA PRO A 26 6.22 8.42 1.42
C PRO A 26 6.77 9.76 0.93
N PRO A 27 8.02 9.79 0.42
CA PRO A 27 8.65 11.03 -0.01
C PRO A 27 7.97 11.63 -1.26
N ARG A 28 8.23 12.92 -1.49
CA ARG A 28 7.83 13.61 -2.72
C ARG A 28 8.73 13.18 -3.88
N GLY A 29 8.12 12.86 -5.03
CA GLY A 29 8.87 12.54 -6.24
C GLY A 29 9.53 13.79 -6.85
N PRO A 30 10.46 13.64 -7.83
CA PRO A 30 11.26 14.73 -8.43
C PRO A 30 10.43 15.80 -9.18
N ALA A 31 10.86 16.45 -10.25
CA ALA A 31 9.95 17.18 -11.17
C ALA A 31 9.90 16.51 -12.55
N GLY A 32 8.95 16.88 -13.41
CA GLY A 32 8.85 16.38 -14.80
C GLY A 32 8.87 14.84 -14.92
N ASP A 33 9.41 14.35 -16.03
CA ASP A 33 9.47 12.94 -16.40
C ASP A 33 10.40 12.09 -15.53
N ALA A 34 11.31 12.74 -14.79
CA ALA A 34 12.11 12.07 -13.78
C ALA A 34 11.25 11.37 -12.72
N PHE A 35 9.95 11.71 -12.60
CA PHE A 35 9.00 10.98 -11.74
C PHE A 35 8.93 9.49 -12.06
N TYR A 36 9.04 9.15 -13.34
CA TYR A 36 8.83 7.80 -13.85
C TYR A 36 10.11 6.98 -13.89
N THR A 37 11.25 7.58 -13.50
CA THR A 37 12.54 6.89 -13.38
C THR A 37 12.78 6.55 -11.91
N PRO A 38 12.47 5.31 -11.47
CA PRO A 38 12.65 4.93 -10.07
C PRO A 38 14.13 4.88 -9.67
N PRO A 39 14.44 4.92 -8.36
CA PRO A 39 15.79 4.62 -7.87
C PRO A 39 16.23 3.22 -8.30
N SER A 40 17.54 3.07 -8.56
CA SER A 40 18.17 1.79 -8.82
C SER A 40 19.31 1.56 -7.81
N PRO A 41 19.25 0.50 -6.98
CA PRO A 41 18.18 -0.50 -6.92
C PRO A 41 16.87 0.09 -6.38
N LEU A 42 15.74 -0.57 -6.69
CA LEU A 42 14.43 -0.17 -6.17
C LEU A 42 14.43 -0.25 -4.64
N PRO A 43 13.83 0.71 -3.92
CA PRO A 43 13.73 0.63 -2.46
C PRO A 43 13.12 -0.69 -1.99
N ALA A 44 13.65 -1.21 -0.88
CA ALA A 44 13.08 -2.39 -0.23
C ALA A 44 11.66 -2.07 0.25
N GLY A 45 10.76 -3.05 0.16
CA GLY A 45 9.36 -2.89 0.51
C GLY A 45 8.51 -4.05 0.00
N ALA A 46 7.24 -4.05 0.40
CA ALA A 46 6.20 -4.94 -0.10
C ALA A 46 5.60 -4.41 -1.41
N ASP A 47 4.90 -5.27 -2.14
CA ASP A 47 4.14 -4.84 -3.31
C ASP A 47 3.00 -3.91 -2.86
N GLY A 48 2.84 -2.79 -3.57
CA GLY A 48 1.93 -1.70 -3.20
C GLY A 48 2.59 -0.57 -2.40
N ASP A 49 3.80 -0.78 -1.85
CA ASP A 49 4.50 0.29 -1.12
C ASP A 49 4.83 1.46 -2.06
N VAL A 50 4.50 2.66 -1.60
CA VAL A 50 4.72 3.89 -2.36
C VAL A 50 6.21 4.25 -2.32
N VAL A 51 6.80 4.37 -3.50
CA VAL A 51 8.18 4.84 -3.68
C VAL A 51 8.23 6.35 -3.51
N TRP A 52 7.33 7.07 -4.19
CA TRP A 52 7.10 8.49 -4.00
C TRP A 52 5.77 8.96 -4.61
N TRP A 53 5.39 10.20 -4.32
CA TRP A 53 4.15 10.78 -4.85
C TRP A 53 4.27 12.26 -5.23
N ARG A 54 3.31 12.76 -6.01
CA ARG A 54 3.08 14.18 -6.30
C ARG A 54 1.59 14.52 -6.29
N PRO A 55 1.20 15.74 -5.89
CA PRO A 55 -0.15 16.22 -6.07
C PRO A 55 -0.40 16.45 -7.55
N LEU A 56 -1.62 16.20 -7.98
CA LEU A 56 -2.13 16.60 -9.28
C LEU A 56 -2.86 17.95 -9.14
N PRO A 57 -3.03 18.71 -10.24
CA PRO A 57 -3.90 19.88 -10.27
C PRO A 57 -5.31 19.54 -9.74
N ASP A 58 -6.05 20.54 -9.30
CA ASP A 58 -7.38 20.36 -8.71
C ASP A 58 -8.26 19.44 -9.56
N GLN A 59 -8.87 18.44 -8.91
CA GLN A 59 -9.70 17.43 -9.54
C GLN A 59 -11.13 17.64 -9.03
N SER A 60 -11.73 18.80 -9.34
CA SER A 60 -13.13 19.18 -9.05
C SER A 60 -13.85 18.31 -8.02
N GLY A 61 -13.66 18.59 -6.73
CA GLY A 61 -14.27 17.82 -5.62
C GLY A 61 -13.43 16.65 -5.09
N ALA A 62 -12.19 16.48 -5.58
CA ALA A 62 -11.24 15.49 -5.09
C ALA A 62 -9.81 16.04 -5.07
N ARG A 63 -9.01 15.55 -4.12
CA ARG A 63 -7.55 15.69 -4.14
C ARG A 63 -6.97 14.61 -5.04
N GLY A 64 -6.16 15.02 -6.03
CA GLY A 64 -5.50 14.10 -6.94
C GLY A 64 -4.05 13.84 -6.56
N TYR A 65 -3.60 12.61 -6.71
CA TYR A 65 -2.23 12.18 -6.46
C TYR A 65 -1.73 11.34 -7.64
N LEU A 66 -0.52 11.64 -8.10
CA LEU A 66 0.29 10.77 -8.95
C LEU A 66 1.20 9.98 -8.00
N VAL A 67 1.14 8.65 -8.06
CA VAL A 67 1.95 7.77 -7.20
C VAL A 67 2.84 6.90 -8.06
N LEU A 68 4.08 6.69 -7.62
CA LEU A 68 4.93 5.62 -8.11
C LEU A 68 5.06 4.60 -6.97
N TYR A 69 4.77 3.33 -7.24
CA TYR A 69 4.75 2.30 -6.21
C TYR A 69 5.40 1.00 -6.70
N ARG A 70 5.86 0.19 -5.75
CA ARG A 70 6.48 -1.11 -6.00
C ARG A 70 5.41 -2.11 -6.45
N SER A 71 5.72 -2.86 -7.51
CA SER A 71 4.88 -3.92 -8.04
C SER A 71 5.77 -5.04 -8.59
N ARG A 72 5.16 -6.05 -9.21
CA ARG A 72 5.85 -7.16 -9.86
C ARG A 72 5.55 -7.18 -11.36
N SER A 73 6.57 -7.48 -12.15
CA SER A 73 6.42 -7.72 -13.58
C SER A 73 5.65 -9.02 -13.84
N ALA A 74 5.28 -9.27 -15.10
CA ALA A 74 4.69 -10.54 -15.51
C ALA A 74 5.59 -11.76 -15.26
N THR A 75 6.91 -11.54 -15.11
CA THR A 75 7.90 -12.58 -14.78
C THR A 75 8.32 -12.54 -13.32
N ASP A 76 7.51 -11.94 -12.44
CA ASP A 76 7.73 -11.89 -11.00
C ASP A 76 8.98 -11.08 -10.57
N THR A 77 9.42 -10.11 -11.37
CA THR A 77 10.55 -9.23 -11.01
C THR A 77 10.06 -7.95 -10.35
N PRO A 78 10.68 -7.46 -9.25
CA PRO A 78 10.32 -6.17 -8.67
C PRO A 78 10.49 -5.02 -9.67
N ILE A 79 9.43 -4.22 -9.84
CA ILE A 79 9.40 -3.04 -10.71
C ILE A 79 8.69 -1.89 -10.00
N ALA A 80 8.86 -0.67 -10.51
CA ALA A 80 8.02 0.46 -10.14
C ALA A 80 6.98 0.70 -11.24
N VAL A 81 5.73 0.97 -10.84
CA VAL A 81 4.66 1.36 -11.75
C VAL A 81 3.98 2.62 -11.23
N SER A 82 3.36 3.39 -12.11
CA SER A 82 2.64 4.61 -11.72
C SER A 82 1.13 4.42 -11.72
N GLY A 83 0.44 5.13 -10.83
CA GLY A 83 -1.02 5.19 -10.78
C GLY A 83 -1.52 6.57 -10.37
N ARG A 84 -2.83 6.81 -10.53
CA ARG A 84 -3.50 8.01 -10.04
C ARG A 84 -4.46 7.62 -8.93
N VAL A 85 -4.45 8.39 -7.84
CA VAL A 85 -5.40 8.25 -6.74
C VAL A 85 -6.20 9.54 -6.62
N LEU A 86 -7.53 9.41 -6.59
CA LEU A 86 -8.44 10.52 -6.39
C LEU A 86 -9.14 10.32 -5.04
N VAL A 87 -8.99 11.29 -4.14
CA VAL A 87 -9.61 11.23 -2.81
C VAL A 87 -10.68 12.31 -2.72
N PRO A 88 -11.99 11.95 -2.73
CA PRO A 88 -13.07 12.92 -2.58
C PRO A 88 -12.89 13.77 -1.32
N THR A 89 -13.10 15.08 -1.46
CA THR A 89 -13.02 16.02 -0.33
C THR A 89 -14.24 15.95 0.58
N ALA A 90 -15.40 15.58 0.03
CA ALA A 90 -16.61 15.34 0.80
C ALA A 90 -16.40 14.20 1.82
N PRO A 91 -16.90 14.31 3.06
CA PRO A 91 -16.87 13.22 4.04
C PRO A 91 -17.62 11.97 3.55
N TRP A 92 -17.21 10.79 4.01
CA TRP A 92 -17.97 9.56 3.76
C TRP A 92 -19.07 9.41 4.81
N THR A 93 -20.32 9.27 4.36
CA THR A 93 -21.51 9.18 5.24
C THR A 93 -22.16 7.80 5.21
N GLY A 94 -21.64 6.86 4.42
CA GLY A 94 -22.13 5.49 4.40
C GLY A 94 -21.64 4.67 5.59
N ALA A 95 -22.18 3.45 5.73
CA ALA A 95 -21.76 2.52 6.76
C ALA A 95 -20.33 2.00 6.48
N GLY A 96 -19.52 1.86 7.54
CA GLY A 96 -18.18 1.27 7.47
C GLY A 96 -17.13 2.15 6.78
N PRO A 97 -15.95 1.58 6.45
CA PRO A 97 -14.88 2.28 5.76
C PRO A 97 -15.32 2.79 4.38
N ARG A 98 -14.72 3.91 3.93
CA ARG A 98 -14.95 4.43 2.58
C ARG A 98 -14.54 3.36 1.55
N PRO A 99 -15.41 3.03 0.58
CA PRO A 99 -15.07 2.05 -0.45
C PRO A 99 -13.95 2.56 -1.35
N ILE A 100 -13.15 1.63 -1.88
CA ILE A 100 -12.14 1.89 -2.90
C ILE A 100 -12.69 1.40 -4.24
N VAL A 101 -12.61 2.25 -5.26
CA VAL A 101 -12.95 1.89 -6.64
C VAL A 101 -11.67 1.91 -7.47
N SER A 102 -11.36 0.78 -8.10
CA SER A 102 -10.24 0.68 -9.04
C SER A 102 -10.78 0.69 -10.47
N VAL A 103 -10.22 1.56 -11.30
CA VAL A 103 -10.57 1.66 -12.72
C VAL A 103 -9.32 1.48 -13.54
N ALA A 104 -9.27 0.40 -14.31
CA ALA A 104 -8.24 0.20 -15.33
C ALA A 104 -8.69 0.87 -16.63
N SER A 105 -7.79 1.58 -17.29
CA SER A 105 -8.04 2.01 -18.66
C SER A 105 -8.12 0.80 -19.59
N GLY A 106 -8.94 0.90 -20.64
CA GLY A 106 -8.84 -0.04 -21.76
C GLY A 106 -7.46 -0.01 -22.41
N THR A 107 -7.20 -0.99 -23.28
CA THR A 107 -5.98 -1.07 -24.07
C THR A 107 -5.77 0.23 -24.87
N ARG A 108 -4.60 0.85 -24.71
CA ARG A 108 -4.16 1.98 -25.54
C ARG A 108 -3.05 1.48 -26.45
N GLY A 109 -3.28 1.58 -27.76
CA GLY A 109 -2.34 1.16 -28.82
C GLY A 109 -1.41 2.27 -29.24
#